data_AF-A0A387H9U3-F1
#
_entry.id   AF-A0A387H9U3-F1
#
_cell.length_a   1.000
_cell.length_b   1.000
_cell.length_c   1.000
_cell.angle_alpha   90.00
_cell.angle_beta   90.00
_cell.angle_gamma   90.00
#
_symmetry.space_group_name_H-M   'P 1'
#
loop_
_entity.id
_entity.type
_entity.pdbx_description
1 polymer ?
#
loop_
_entity_poly.entity_id
_entity_poly.type
_entity_poly.pdbx_seq_one_letter_code
_entity_poly.pdbx_strand_id
1 'polypeptide(L)'
;MAAGSFEGHYVWHPAADDRELARACTDVRAGRYLGAHNVLKEARGDYELRAHRSLVLASEAADSDLAERWMAEEPGPEAALLGARVAMIRALRMADAGDSRADTLLRIAQAACVRAARLLPQDPTPWVAQLALARIDGPRDPAPGAC
;
A
#
# COMPACT_ATOMS: atom_id res chain seq x y z
N MET A 1 8.99 8.36 44.35
CA MET A 1 8.04 8.71 43.27
C MET A 1 7.39 7.42 42.80
N ALA A 2 6.10 7.22 43.11
CA ALA A 2 5.37 6.05 42.65
C ALA A 2 5.09 6.19 41.15
N ALA A 3 5.47 5.20 40.36
CA ALA A 3 5.03 5.08 38.98
C ALA A 3 3.51 4.90 38.99
N GLY A 4 2.76 5.93 38.59
CA GLY A 4 1.32 5.84 38.43
C GLY A 4 1.01 4.76 37.41
N SER A 5 0.16 3.80 37.80
CA SER A 5 -0.35 2.78 36.91
C SER A 5 -1.13 3.42 35.76
N PHE A 6 -0.70 3.16 34.53
CA PHE A 6 -1.42 3.61 33.34
C PHE A 6 -2.62 2.68 33.10
N GLU A 7 -3.79 3.05 33.57
CA GLU A 7 -5.08 2.41 33.26
C GLU A 7 -5.56 2.84 31.86
N GLY A 8 -4.76 2.56 30.83
CA GLY A 8 -5.10 2.83 29.44
C GLY A 8 -5.28 1.53 28.67
N HIS A 9 -6.47 1.26 28.14
CA HIS A 9 -6.64 0.21 27.13
C HIS A 9 -5.97 0.67 25.83
N TYR A 10 -4.78 0.14 25.54
CA TYR A 10 -4.13 0.34 24.25
C TYR A 10 -4.94 -0.39 23.16
N VAL A 11 -5.58 0.38 22.28
CA VAL A 11 -6.19 -0.15 21.06
C VAL A 11 -5.17 -0.02 19.95
N TRP A 12 -4.78 -1.16 19.36
CA TRP A 12 -3.87 -1.18 18.22
C TRP A 12 -4.55 -0.55 17.00
N HIS A 13 -3.84 0.36 16.33
CA HIS A 13 -4.27 0.97 15.07
C HIS A 13 -3.12 0.90 14.07
N PRO A 14 -3.35 0.57 12.78
CA PRO A 14 -2.27 0.42 11.80
C PRO A 14 -1.49 1.71 11.55
N ALA A 15 -2.09 2.86 11.83
CA ALA A 15 -1.42 4.17 11.78
C ALA A 15 -0.51 4.47 12.99
N ALA A 16 -0.42 3.57 13.98
CA ALA A 16 0.32 3.79 15.22
C ALA A 16 -0.02 5.15 15.88
N ASP A 17 0.96 6.03 16.08
CA ASP A 17 0.81 7.37 16.64
C ASP A 17 0.57 8.48 15.58
N ASP A 18 0.56 8.13 14.29
CA ASP A 18 0.28 9.05 13.18
C ASP A 18 -1.22 9.38 13.10
N ARG A 19 -1.59 10.47 13.78
CA ARG A 19 -2.99 10.94 13.86
C ARG A 19 -3.52 11.42 12.52
N GLU A 20 -2.69 11.99 11.66
CA GLU A 20 -3.10 12.45 10.33
C GLU A 20 -3.40 11.26 9.43
N LEU A 21 -2.56 10.23 9.48
CA LEU A 21 -2.83 8.96 8.80
C LEU A 21 -4.12 8.30 9.33
N ALA A 22 -4.35 8.29 10.65
CA ALA A 22 -5.58 7.74 11.22
C ALA A 22 -6.85 8.45 10.74
N ARG A 23 -6.81 9.79 10.59
CA ARG A 23 -7.91 10.56 9.99
C ARG A 23 -8.07 10.21 8.51
N ALA A 24 -6.98 10.16 7.75
CA ALA A 24 -7.00 9.80 6.33
C ALA A 24 -7.55 8.38 6.10
N CYS A 25 -7.26 7.41 6.98
CA CYS A 25 -7.88 6.07 6.94
C CYS A 25 -9.40 6.15 7.09
N THR A 26 -9.89 7.01 7.98
CA THR A 26 -11.34 7.22 8.17
C THR A 26 -11.98 7.82 6.92
N ASP A 27 -11.29 8.77 6.26
CA ASP A 27 -11.74 9.33 4.98
C ASP A 27 -11.75 8.29 3.86
N VAL A 28 -10.69 7.49 3.74
CA VAL A 28 -10.58 6.43 2.74
C VAL A 28 -11.69 5.39 2.89
N ARG A 29 -11.96 4.94 4.12
CA ARG A 29 -13.09 4.03 4.40
C ARG A 29 -14.44 4.63 4.04
N ALA A 30 -14.56 5.95 4.08
CA ALA A 30 -15.74 6.69 3.66
C ALA A 30 -15.73 7.07 2.17
N GLY A 31 -14.79 6.56 1.37
CA GLY A 31 -14.71 6.82 -0.07
C GLY A 31 -14.14 8.20 -0.44
N ARG A 32 -13.47 8.89 0.49
CA ARG A 32 -12.88 10.22 0.25
C ARG A 32 -11.35 10.14 0.17
N TYR A 33 -10.77 10.61 -0.93
CA TYR A 33 -9.33 10.51 -1.16
C TYR A 33 -8.50 11.72 -0.72
N LEU A 34 -9.13 12.89 -0.44
CA LEU A 34 -8.40 14.13 -0.18
C LEU A 34 -7.44 14.03 1.03
N GLY A 35 -7.87 13.36 2.11
CA GLY A 35 -7.00 13.11 3.27
C GLY A 35 -5.77 12.26 2.89
N ALA A 36 -5.97 11.20 2.10
CA ALA A 36 -4.90 10.38 1.57
C ALA A 36 -3.93 11.16 0.67
N HIS A 37 -4.45 12.04 -0.20
CA HIS A 37 -3.64 12.93 -1.04
C HIS A 37 -2.69 13.77 -0.18
N ASN A 38 -3.22 14.45 0.83
CA ASN A 38 -2.45 15.39 1.66
C ASN A 38 -1.35 14.66 2.44
N VAL A 39 -1.68 13.59 3.17
CA VAL A 39 -0.70 12.89 4.01
C VAL A 39 0.41 12.22 3.19
N LEU A 40 0.10 11.77 1.97
CA LEU A 40 1.12 11.25 1.06
C LEU A 40 1.99 12.39 0.53
N LYS A 41 1.39 13.47 0.01
CA LYS A 41 2.09 14.62 -0.56
C LYS A 41 3.07 15.25 0.43
N GLU A 42 2.68 15.38 1.69
CA GLU A 42 3.54 15.88 2.79
C GLU A 42 4.75 14.96 3.02
N ALA A 43 4.56 13.65 2.90
CA ALA A 43 5.63 12.67 3.11
C ALA A 43 6.61 12.53 1.93
N ARG A 44 6.53 13.35 0.87
CA ARG A 44 7.44 13.22 -0.31
C ARG A 44 8.93 13.33 0.04
N GLY A 45 9.27 14.03 1.12
CA GLY A 45 10.65 14.17 1.61
C GLY A 45 11.10 13.10 2.59
N ASP A 46 10.18 12.23 3.03
CA ASP A 46 10.43 11.18 4.02
C ASP A 46 9.90 9.85 3.47
N TYR A 47 10.81 9.08 2.86
CA TYR A 47 10.45 7.85 2.17
C TYR A 47 9.99 6.74 3.10
N GLU A 48 10.46 6.72 4.35
CA GLU A 48 10.04 5.75 5.36
C GLU A 48 8.58 6.04 5.76
N LEU A 49 8.29 7.30 6.08
CA LEU A 49 6.93 7.74 6.40
C LEU A 49 5.98 7.53 5.22
N ARG A 50 6.42 7.84 3.99
CA ARG A 50 5.61 7.65 2.78
C ARG A 50 5.35 6.18 2.48
N ALA A 51 6.33 5.29 2.71
CA ALA A 51 6.15 3.85 2.60
C ALA A 51 5.08 3.35 3.59
N HIS A 52 5.18 3.77 4.85
CA HIS A 52 4.22 3.40 5.90
C HIS A 52 2.81 3.90 5.59
N ARG A 53 2.65 5.22 5.37
CA ARG A 53 1.36 5.85 5.07
C ARG A 53 0.68 5.23 3.85
N SER A 54 1.43 5.04 2.76
CA SER A 54 0.86 4.45 1.53
C SER A 54 0.42 3.00 1.69
N LEU A 55 1.14 2.19 2.47
CA LEU A 55 0.76 0.81 2.74
C LEU A 55 -0.50 0.71 3.60
N VAL A 56 -0.59 1.52 4.65
CA VAL A 56 -1.77 1.57 5.53
C VAL A 56 -2.99 2.03 4.75
N LEU A 57 -2.91 3.15 4.02
CA LEU A 57 -4.02 3.66 3.20
C LEU A 57 -4.47 2.65 2.14
N ALA A 58 -3.52 1.97 1.49
CA ALA A 58 -3.86 0.95 0.50
C ALA A 58 -4.58 -0.25 1.10
N SER A 59 -4.25 -0.62 2.34
CA SER A 59 -4.93 -1.72 3.05
C SER A 59 -6.39 -1.37 3.33
N GLU A 60 -6.68 -0.12 3.69
CA GLU A 60 -8.04 0.39 3.87
C GLU A 60 -8.81 0.49 2.53
N ALA A 61 -8.12 0.85 1.44
CA ALA A 61 -8.74 1.04 0.12
C ALA A 61 -8.91 -0.25 -0.69
N ALA A 62 -8.23 -1.35 -0.31
CA ALA A 62 -8.08 -2.54 -1.14
C ALA A 62 -9.41 -3.20 -1.55
N ASP A 63 -10.44 -3.06 -0.73
CA ASP A 63 -11.77 -3.67 -0.95
C ASP A 63 -12.80 -2.68 -1.54
N SER A 64 -12.36 -1.53 -2.06
CA SER A 64 -13.19 -0.48 -2.67
C SER A 64 -12.70 -0.08 -4.07
N ASP A 65 -13.47 0.74 -4.80
CA ASP A 65 -13.05 1.34 -6.09
C ASP A 65 -12.36 2.71 -5.93
N LEU A 66 -11.99 3.11 -4.70
CA LEU A 66 -11.45 4.43 -4.41
C LEU A 66 -10.19 4.76 -5.22
N ALA A 67 -9.28 3.81 -5.36
CA ALA A 67 -8.02 4.04 -6.06
C ALA A 67 -8.24 4.28 -7.57
N GLU A 68 -9.15 3.52 -8.19
CA GLU A 68 -9.54 3.67 -9.58
C GLU A 68 -10.23 5.01 -9.83
N ARG A 69 -11.20 5.36 -8.96
CA ARG A 69 -11.93 6.63 -9.04
C ARG A 69 -11.03 7.83 -8.87
N TRP A 70 -10.20 7.84 -7.82
CA TRP A 70 -9.24 8.91 -7.59
C TRP A 70 -8.30 9.05 -8.80
N MET A 71 -7.78 7.95 -9.34
CA MET A 71 -6.89 7.98 -10.49
C MET A 71 -7.57 8.53 -11.76
N ALA A 72 -8.89 8.34 -11.91
CA ALA A 72 -9.67 8.90 -13.02
C ALA A 72 -9.99 10.39 -12.83
N GLU A 73 -10.26 10.82 -11.60
CA GLU A 73 -10.64 12.19 -11.25
C GLU A 73 -9.44 13.13 -11.20
N GLU A 74 -8.35 12.73 -10.54
CA GLU A 74 -7.17 13.57 -10.32
C GLU A 74 -5.86 12.77 -10.48
N PRO A 75 -5.32 12.69 -11.71
CA PRO A 75 -4.10 11.96 -11.94
C PRO A 75 -2.87 12.67 -11.38
N GLY A 76 -2.10 11.94 -10.57
CA GLY A 76 -0.87 12.45 -10.00
C GLY A 76 -0.07 11.37 -9.27
N PRO A 77 1.11 11.72 -8.75
CA PRO A 77 1.99 10.76 -8.10
C PRO A 77 1.37 10.05 -6.89
N GLU A 78 0.57 10.77 -6.09
CA GLU A 78 -0.09 10.22 -4.90
C GLU A 78 -1.15 9.17 -5.28
N ALA A 79 -2.01 9.50 -6.24
CA ALA A 79 -3.02 8.57 -6.76
C ALA A 79 -2.36 7.34 -7.40
N ALA A 80 -1.28 7.54 -8.17
CA ALA A 80 -0.53 6.46 -8.79
C ALA A 80 0.14 5.54 -7.76
N LEU A 81 0.74 6.10 -6.70
CA LEU A 81 1.34 5.33 -5.62
C LEU A 81 0.29 4.52 -4.84
N LEU A 82 -0.84 5.14 -4.48
CA LEU A 82 -1.93 4.42 -3.79
C LEU A 82 -2.46 3.31 -4.69
N GLY A 83 -2.72 3.58 -5.97
CA GLY A 83 -3.18 2.59 -6.94
C GLY A 83 -2.20 1.42 -7.10
N ALA A 84 -0.89 1.69 -7.13
CA ALA A 84 0.13 0.64 -7.16
C ALA A 84 0.11 -0.24 -5.89
N ARG A 85 -0.01 0.37 -4.71
CA ARG A 85 -0.10 -0.34 -3.42
C ARG A 85 -1.39 -1.16 -3.29
N VAL A 86 -2.53 -0.62 -3.73
CA VAL A 86 -3.81 -1.35 -3.76
C VAL A 86 -3.74 -2.54 -4.70
N ALA A 87 -3.23 -2.35 -5.92
CA ALA A 87 -3.04 -3.44 -6.88
C ALA A 87 -2.09 -4.52 -6.33
N MET A 88 -1.01 -4.11 -5.65
CA MET A 88 -0.10 -5.03 -4.96
C MET A 88 -0.83 -5.88 -3.91
N ILE A 89 -1.59 -5.26 -3.01
CA ILE A 89 -2.33 -5.98 -1.95
C ILE A 89 -3.32 -6.98 -2.57
N ARG A 90 -4.05 -6.57 -3.61
CA ARG A 90 -5.00 -7.46 -4.30
C ARG A 90 -4.31 -8.65 -4.97
N ALA A 91 -3.18 -8.41 -5.65
CA ALA A 91 -2.41 -9.49 -6.26
C ALA A 91 -1.91 -10.50 -5.22
N LEU A 92 -1.37 -10.01 -4.09
CA LEU A 92 -0.92 -10.86 -2.99
C LEU A 92 -2.06 -11.66 -2.37
N ARG A 93 -3.20 -11.01 -2.07
CA ARG A 93 -4.39 -11.70 -1.53
C ARG A 93 -4.91 -12.80 -2.45
N MET A 94 -4.93 -12.57 -3.77
CA MET A 94 -5.36 -13.59 -4.73
C MET A 94 -4.35 -14.73 -4.86
N ALA A 95 -3.04 -14.42 -4.84
CA ALA A 95 -2.00 -15.44 -4.85
C ALA A 95 -2.06 -16.32 -3.60
N ASP A 96 -2.20 -15.72 -2.41
CA ASP A 96 -2.34 -16.43 -1.14
C ASP A 96 -3.61 -17.31 -1.11
N ALA A 97 -4.66 -16.91 -1.82
CA ALA A 97 -5.89 -17.69 -1.99
C ALA A 97 -5.81 -18.79 -3.07
N GLY A 98 -4.70 -18.88 -3.83
CA GLY A 98 -4.56 -19.80 -4.96
C GLY A 98 -5.50 -19.50 -6.14
N ASP A 99 -5.95 -18.24 -6.28
CA ASP A 99 -6.88 -17.84 -7.32
C ASP A 99 -6.17 -17.63 -8.66
N SER A 100 -6.74 -18.17 -9.76
CA SER A 100 -6.17 -18.05 -11.11
C SER A 100 -6.04 -16.60 -11.61
N ARG A 101 -6.73 -15.64 -10.98
CA ARG A 101 -6.61 -14.21 -11.28
C ARG A 101 -5.29 -13.60 -10.79
N ALA A 102 -4.54 -14.30 -9.92
CA ALA A 102 -3.29 -13.80 -9.33
C ALA A 102 -2.30 -13.32 -10.40
N ASP A 103 -2.06 -14.08 -11.47
CA ASP A 103 -1.13 -13.71 -12.55
C ASP A 103 -1.54 -12.42 -13.27
N THR A 104 -2.84 -12.24 -13.49
CA THR A 104 -3.36 -11.03 -14.14
C THR A 104 -3.20 -9.81 -13.24
N LEU A 105 -3.54 -9.95 -11.95
CA LEU A 105 -3.36 -8.88 -10.97
C LEU A 105 -1.89 -8.56 -10.72
N LEU A 106 -1.00 -9.56 -10.76
CA LEU A 106 0.44 -9.37 -10.67
C LEU A 106 0.93 -8.44 -11.79
N ARG A 107 0.57 -8.72 -13.06
CA ARG A 107 0.95 -7.85 -14.19
C ARG A 107 0.39 -6.42 -14.06
N ILE A 108 -0.86 -6.29 -13.61
CA ILE A 108 -1.49 -4.98 -13.36
C ILE A 108 -0.71 -4.21 -12.28
N ALA A 109 -0.42 -4.87 -11.16
CA ALA A 109 0.30 -4.28 -10.05
C ALA A 109 1.73 -3.89 -10.45
N GLN A 110 2.41 -4.73 -11.24
CA GLN A 110 3.74 -4.42 -11.76
C GLN A 110 3.73 -3.17 -12.65
N ALA A 111 2.79 -3.09 -13.60
CA ALA A 111 2.65 -1.93 -14.47
C ALA A 111 2.31 -0.65 -13.67
N ALA A 112 1.48 -0.76 -12.63
CA ALA A 112 1.15 0.35 -11.75
C ALA A 112 2.37 0.83 -10.94
N CYS A 113 3.19 -0.08 -10.41
CA CYS A 113 4.43 0.26 -9.71
C CYS A 113 5.40 1.02 -10.62
N VAL A 114 5.61 0.54 -11.86
CA VAL A 114 6.46 1.22 -12.85
C VAL A 114 5.92 2.60 -13.19
N ARG A 115 4.60 2.76 -13.36
CA ARG A 115 3.98 4.07 -13.61
C ARG A 115 4.21 5.03 -12.44
N ALA A 116 3.99 4.59 -11.21
CA ALA A 116 4.22 5.40 -10.02
C ALA A 116 5.69 5.82 -9.87
N ALA A 117 6.64 4.89 -10.11
CA ALA A 117 8.07 5.17 -10.11
C ALA A 117 8.48 6.21 -11.16
N ARG A 118 7.83 6.23 -12.33
CA ARG A 118 8.11 7.23 -13.37
C ARG A 118 7.61 8.64 -13.00
N LEU A 119 6.54 8.73 -12.20
CA LEU A 119 5.96 10.03 -11.79
C LEU A 119 6.76 10.73 -10.69
N LEU A 120 7.41 9.96 -9.80
CA LEU A 120 8.35 10.47 -8.80
C LEU A 120 9.59 9.56 -8.74
N PRO A 121 10.57 9.75 -9.64
CA PRO A 121 11.74 8.86 -9.75
C PRO A 121 12.61 8.75 -8.50
N GLN A 122 12.61 9.78 -7.65
CA GLN A 122 13.35 9.81 -6.38
C GLN A 122 12.68 8.99 -5.27
N ASP A 123 11.38 8.70 -5.41
CA ASP A 123 10.61 7.98 -4.41
C ASP A 123 10.84 6.46 -4.59
N PRO A 124 11.49 5.77 -3.63
CA PRO A 124 11.74 4.34 -3.74
C PRO A 124 10.50 3.50 -3.45
N THR A 125 9.43 4.08 -2.92
CA THR A 125 8.27 3.35 -2.40
C THR A 125 7.54 2.47 -3.43
N PRO A 126 7.45 2.82 -4.74
CA PRO A 126 6.87 1.92 -5.73
C PRO A 126 7.74 0.67 -5.98
N TRP A 127 9.06 0.78 -5.87
CA TRP A 127 9.97 -0.36 -6.03
C TRP A 127 9.88 -1.32 -4.84
N VAL A 128 9.61 -0.83 -3.63
CA VAL A 128 9.33 -1.69 -2.48
C VAL A 128 8.06 -2.50 -2.71
N ALA A 129 7.02 -1.91 -3.30
CA ALA A 129 5.82 -2.65 -3.69
C ALA A 129 6.13 -3.71 -4.78
N GLN A 130 7.01 -3.37 -5.72
CA GLN A 130 7.51 -4.30 -6.74
C GLN A 130 8.21 -5.52 -6.12
N LEU A 131 9.05 -5.31 -5.11
CA LEU A 131 9.75 -6.38 -4.40
C LEU A 131 8.78 -7.31 -3.64
N ALA A 132 7.72 -6.76 -3.05
CA ALA A 132 6.69 -7.57 -2.41
C ALA A 132 6.00 -8.51 -3.41
N LEU A 133 5.76 -8.05 -4.64
CA LEU A 133 5.15 -8.84 -5.72
C LEU A 133 6.05 -10.00 -6.20
N ALA A 134 7.37 -9.90 -6.08
CA ALA A 134 8.29 -10.97 -6.48
C ALA A 134 8.06 -12.28 -5.72
N ARG A 135 7.37 -12.23 -4.57
CA ARG A 135 6.96 -13.42 -3.81
C ARG A 135 5.96 -14.31 -4.55
N ILE A 136 5.17 -13.75 -5.46
CA ILE A 136 4.14 -14.49 -6.20
C ILE A 136 4.80 -15.42 -7.23
N ASP A 137 5.87 -14.96 -7.88
CA ASP A 137 6.60 -15.74 -8.89
C ASP A 137 7.50 -16.84 -8.30
N GLY A 138 7.78 -16.78 -6.99
CA GLY A 138 8.62 -17.73 -6.25
C GLY A 138 10.05 -17.89 -6.79
N PRO A 139 11.00 -18.46 -6.03
CA PRO A 139 12.19 -19.02 -6.63
C PRO A 139 11.76 -20.18 -7.53
N ARG A 140 12.06 -20.13 -8.83
CA ARG A 140 12.13 -21.33 -9.66
C ARG A 140 13.40 -22.09 -9.30
N ASP A 141 13.50 -22.54 -8.05
CA ASP A 141 14.49 -23.53 -7.68
C ASP A 141 13.80 -24.89 -7.83
N PRO A 142 14.05 -25.64 -8.93
CA PRO A 142 13.64 -27.03 -8.93
C PRO A 142 14.41 -27.67 -7.79
N ALA A 143 13.69 -28.07 -6.73
CA ALA A 143 14.30 -28.87 -5.66
C ALA A 143 15.22 -29.91 -6.32
N PRO A 144 16.50 -30.02 -5.93
CA PRO A 144 17.40 -30.99 -6.53
C PRO A 144 16.68 -32.33 -6.47
N GLY A 145 16.44 -32.91 -7.65
CA GLY A 145 15.56 -34.06 -7.80
C GLY A 145 15.94 -35.10 -6.76
N ALA A 146 14.95 -35.56 -5.99
CA ALA A 146 15.18 -36.63 -5.03
C ALA A 146 15.78 -37.82 -5.78
N CYS A 147 17.06 -38.11 -5.48
CA CYS A 147 17.77 -39.32 -5.92
C CYS A 147 17.08 -40.56 -5.34
#